data_AF-A0A926QN22-F1
#
_entry.id   AF-A0A926QN22-F1
#
_cell.length_a   1.000
_cell.length_b   1.000
_cell.length_c   1.000
_cell.angle_alpha   90.00
_cell.angle_beta   90.00
_cell.angle_gamma   90.00
#
_symmetry.space_group_name_H-M   'P 1'
#
loop_
_entity.id
_entity.type
_entity.pdbx_description
1 polymer ?
#
loop_
_entity_poly.entity_id
_entity_poly.type
_entity_poly.pdbx_seq_one_letter_code
_entity_poly.pdbx_strand_id
1 'polypeptide(L)'
;MEFLRSFGSAGLFIHAMIDAIIFPIPAFFLQLSLSALNPENAIWLATLGYAGCLAGTPIGYAIGRTSGNLVLARFMKKKWLDSATTLFRRHGEKAILIGSFTPIPFKLFTIMSGCMNYPLWKLLGYAAIGRAVKFYVVGILFYIYGRAAEHMVDRVLGITLLVVGVLFSVVWLLISRFRKRKKLERTVVRMEER
;
A
#
# COMPACT_ATOMS: atom_id res chain seq x y z
N MET A 1 -27.29 7.20 -2.99
CA MET A 1 -27.18 6.58 -4.33
C MET A 1 -26.69 7.57 -5.40
N GLU A 2 -27.07 8.86 -5.35
CA GLU A 2 -26.58 9.88 -6.31
C GLU A 2 -25.11 10.28 -6.10
N PHE A 3 -24.62 10.32 -4.86
CA PHE A 3 -23.22 10.64 -4.54
C PHE A 3 -22.21 9.68 -5.20
N LEU A 4 -22.54 8.38 -5.30
CA LEU A 4 -21.70 7.37 -5.96
C LEU A 4 -21.80 7.44 -7.50
N ARG A 5 -22.96 7.86 -8.04
CA ARG A 5 -23.15 8.09 -9.49
C ARG A 5 -22.48 9.39 -9.95
N SER A 6 -22.42 10.44 -9.12
CA SER A 6 -21.77 11.71 -9.48
C SER A 6 -20.24 11.67 -9.39
N PHE A 7 -19.67 10.83 -8.53
CA PHE A 7 -18.23 10.55 -8.55
C PHE A 7 -17.81 9.59 -9.67
N GLY A 8 -18.67 8.66 -10.11
CA GLY A 8 -18.52 7.92 -11.37
C GLY A 8 -17.11 7.39 -11.70
N SER A 9 -16.78 7.42 -12.99
CA SER A 9 -15.47 7.05 -13.55
C SER A 9 -14.35 8.05 -13.23
N ALA A 10 -14.65 9.35 -13.34
CA ALA A 10 -13.68 10.43 -13.14
C ALA A 10 -13.23 10.56 -11.68
N GLY A 11 -14.16 10.41 -10.73
CA GLY A 11 -13.87 10.42 -9.30
C GLY A 11 -13.03 9.22 -8.87
N LEU A 12 -13.23 8.03 -9.47
CA LEU A 12 -12.36 6.88 -9.24
C LEU A 12 -10.92 7.16 -9.70
N PHE A 13 -10.75 7.78 -10.87
CA PHE A 13 -9.44 8.16 -11.38
C PHE A 13 -8.74 9.16 -10.46
N ILE A 14 -9.42 10.26 -10.09
CA ILE A 14 -8.88 11.29 -9.21
C ILE A 14 -8.55 10.71 -7.84
N HIS A 15 -9.43 9.89 -7.29
CA HIS A 15 -9.21 9.22 -6.01
C HIS A 15 -8.04 8.25 -6.08
N ALA A 16 -7.88 7.47 -7.16
CA ALA A 16 -6.73 6.59 -7.36
C ALA A 16 -5.41 7.36 -7.48
N MET A 17 -5.45 8.54 -8.09
CA MET A 17 -4.30 9.44 -8.18
C MET A 17 -3.94 10.01 -6.80
N ILE A 18 -4.91 10.55 -6.06
CA ILE A 18 -4.70 11.10 -4.71
C ILE A 18 -4.25 10.00 -3.74
N ASP A 19 -4.89 8.82 -3.82
CA ASP A 19 -4.50 7.62 -3.09
C ASP A 19 -3.01 7.40 -3.30
N ALA A 20 -2.55 7.25 -4.54
CA ALA A 20 -1.14 7.00 -4.85
C ALA A 20 -0.14 8.02 -4.29
N ILE A 21 -0.59 9.23 -3.88
CA ILE A 21 0.27 10.32 -3.41
C ILE A 21 0.26 10.47 -1.88
N ILE A 22 -0.90 10.65 -1.23
CA ILE A 22 -0.98 11.18 0.17
C ILE A 22 -1.76 10.27 1.15
N PHE A 23 -2.41 9.21 0.64
CA PHE A 23 -3.13 8.18 1.40
C PHE A 23 -4.36 8.64 2.24
N PRO A 24 -5.47 9.03 1.60
CA PRO A 24 -6.80 8.61 2.03
C PRO A 24 -7.14 7.21 1.43
N ILE A 25 -8.26 6.61 1.86
CA ILE A 25 -8.76 5.23 1.63
C ILE A 25 -8.25 4.56 0.33
N PRO A 26 -7.83 3.27 0.34
CA PRO A 26 -7.36 2.60 -0.88
C PRO A 26 -8.39 2.64 -2.01
N ALA A 27 -8.00 3.17 -3.18
CA ALA A 27 -8.88 3.26 -4.36
C ALA A 27 -9.43 1.92 -4.86
N PHE A 28 -8.77 0.83 -4.46
CA PHE A 28 -9.26 -0.53 -4.63
C PHE A 28 -10.66 -0.75 -4.05
N PHE A 29 -10.95 -0.22 -2.85
CA PHE A 29 -12.27 -0.37 -2.24
C PHE A 29 -13.36 0.39 -3.00
N LEU A 30 -13.02 1.57 -3.53
CA LEU A 30 -13.95 2.33 -4.35
C LEU A 30 -14.26 1.62 -5.68
N GLN A 31 -13.24 1.04 -6.33
CA GLN A 31 -13.45 0.22 -7.52
C GLN A 31 -14.37 -0.97 -7.22
N LEU A 32 -14.18 -1.65 -6.08
CA LEU A 32 -15.01 -2.78 -5.67
C LEU A 32 -16.48 -2.40 -5.58
N SER A 33 -16.80 -1.34 -4.83
CA SER A 33 -18.18 -0.88 -4.69
C SER A 33 -18.80 -0.47 -6.03
N LEU A 34 -18.05 0.22 -6.91
CA LEU A 34 -18.55 0.61 -8.22
C LEU A 34 -18.73 -0.57 -9.18
N SER A 35 -17.84 -1.57 -9.11
CA SER A 35 -17.93 -2.79 -9.93
C SER A 35 -19.08 -3.69 -9.50
N ALA A 36 -19.42 -3.72 -8.20
CA ALA A 36 -20.61 -4.43 -7.70
C ALA A 36 -21.93 -3.76 -8.13
N LEU A 37 -21.92 -2.44 -8.34
CA LEU A 37 -23.08 -1.68 -8.80
C LEU A 37 -23.26 -1.77 -10.32
N ASN A 38 -22.18 -1.72 -11.11
CA ASN A 38 -22.22 -1.79 -12.57
C ASN A 38 -21.17 -2.79 -13.10
N PRO A 39 -21.45 -4.11 -13.03
CA PRO A 39 -20.47 -5.14 -13.40
C PRO A 39 -20.03 -5.09 -14.87
N GLU A 40 -20.93 -4.69 -15.76
CA GLU A 40 -20.66 -4.49 -17.20
C GLU A 40 -19.52 -3.49 -17.46
N ASN A 41 -19.33 -2.52 -16.58
CA ASN A 41 -18.30 -1.49 -16.66
C ASN A 41 -17.08 -1.77 -15.77
N ALA A 42 -17.01 -2.94 -15.11
CA ALA A 42 -15.98 -3.25 -14.12
C ALA A 42 -14.55 -3.22 -14.70
N ILE A 43 -14.36 -3.66 -15.95
CA ILE A 43 -13.06 -3.60 -16.64
C ILE A 43 -12.65 -2.15 -16.95
N TRP A 44 -13.62 -1.31 -17.33
CA TRP A 44 -13.37 0.11 -17.56
C TRP A 44 -13.00 0.83 -16.25
N LEU A 45 -13.72 0.55 -15.17
CA LEU A 45 -13.41 1.06 -13.84
C LEU A 45 -12.03 0.59 -13.35
N ALA A 46 -11.66 -0.67 -13.60
CA ALA A 46 -10.31 -1.18 -13.32
C ALA A 46 -9.23 -0.40 -14.08
N THR A 47 -9.47 -0.11 -15.36
CA THR A 47 -8.54 0.66 -16.21
C THR A 47 -8.34 2.08 -15.68
N LEU A 48 -9.42 2.74 -15.24
CA LEU A 48 -9.33 4.09 -14.68
C LEU A 48 -8.60 4.13 -13.33
N GLY A 49 -8.89 3.18 -12.45
CA GLY A 49 -8.19 3.06 -11.18
C GLY A 49 -6.71 2.75 -11.37
N TYR A 50 -6.39 1.86 -12.31
CA TYR A 50 -5.03 1.55 -12.73
C TYR A 50 -4.28 2.78 -13.27
N ALA A 51 -4.90 3.49 -14.22
CA ALA A 51 -4.32 4.68 -14.85
C ALA A 51 -4.11 5.80 -13.84
N GLY A 52 -5.09 6.07 -12.98
CA GLY A 52 -4.96 7.09 -11.93
C GLY A 52 -3.84 6.75 -10.95
N CYS A 53 -3.68 5.48 -10.60
CA CYS A 53 -2.61 5.03 -9.72
C CYS A 53 -1.21 5.17 -10.37
N LEU A 54 -1.09 4.84 -11.65
CA LEU A 54 0.14 5.06 -12.41
C LEU A 54 0.45 6.55 -12.57
N ALA A 55 -0.55 7.40 -12.81
CA ALA A 55 -0.38 8.85 -12.91
C ALA A 55 0.09 9.47 -11.58
N GLY A 56 -0.41 8.98 -10.44
CA GLY A 56 0.00 9.45 -9.12
C GLY A 56 1.36 8.93 -8.66
N THR A 57 1.85 7.81 -9.22
CA THR A 57 3.12 7.18 -8.81
C THR A 57 4.35 8.08 -9.02
N PRO A 58 4.53 8.77 -10.17
CA PRO A 58 5.59 9.76 -10.37
C PRO A 58 5.54 10.92 -9.37
N ILE A 59 4.34 11.36 -8.99
CA ILE A 59 4.15 12.45 -8.03
C ILE A 59 4.60 11.99 -6.63
N GLY A 60 4.18 10.79 -6.20
CA GLY A 60 4.65 10.20 -4.95
C GLY A 60 6.16 9.96 -4.93
N TYR A 61 6.74 9.57 -6.08
CA TYR A 61 8.18 9.43 -6.24
C TYR A 61 8.90 10.78 -6.10
N ALA A 62 8.38 11.83 -6.74
CA ALA A 62 8.94 13.18 -6.64
C ALA A 62 8.92 13.70 -5.20
N ILE A 63 7.83 13.47 -4.46
CA ILE A 63 7.72 13.80 -3.02
C ILE A 63 8.76 13.03 -2.21
N GLY A 64 8.96 11.75 -2.50
CA GLY A 64 10.01 10.94 -1.87
C GLY A 64 11.42 11.49 -2.15
N ARG A 65 11.65 11.99 -3.37
CA ARG A 65 12.93 12.56 -3.80
C ARG A 65 13.24 13.90 -3.13
N THR A 66 12.26 14.77 -2.96
CA THR A 66 12.44 16.11 -2.39
C THR A 66 12.34 16.13 -0.86
N SER A 67 11.36 15.43 -0.30
CA SER A 67 10.97 15.54 1.11
C SER A 67 11.02 14.21 1.86
N GLY A 68 11.41 13.12 1.20
CA GLY A 68 11.23 11.78 1.76
C GLY A 68 12.05 11.51 3.02
N ASN A 69 13.24 12.09 3.19
CA ASN A 69 13.99 11.97 4.46
C ASN A 69 13.21 12.56 5.65
N LEU A 70 12.49 13.66 5.45
CA LEU A 70 11.69 14.30 6.50
C LEU A 70 10.42 13.50 6.82
N VAL A 71 9.76 12.98 5.77
CA VAL A 71 8.54 12.16 5.91
C VAL A 71 8.87 10.80 6.54
N LEU A 72 9.88 10.08 6.04
CA LEU A 72 10.27 8.77 6.55
C LEU A 72 10.85 8.85 7.96
N ALA A 73 11.59 9.90 8.32
CA ALA A 73 12.08 10.09 9.69
C ALA A 73 10.95 10.34 10.71
N ARG A 74 9.80 10.88 10.27
CA ARG A 74 8.64 11.13 11.14
C ARG A 74 7.77 9.88 11.31
N PHE A 75 7.67 9.04 10.28
CA PHE A 75 6.84 7.84 10.27
C PHE A 75 7.57 6.55 10.69
N MET A 76 8.89 6.45 10.54
CA MET A 76 9.68 5.26 10.89
C MET A 76 10.91 5.59 11.73
N LYS A 77 11.22 4.71 12.69
CA LYS A 77 12.46 4.81 13.47
C LYS A 77 13.67 4.64 12.54
N LYS A 78 14.68 5.48 12.70
CA LYS A 78 15.94 5.50 11.92
C LYS A 78 16.53 4.11 11.64
N LYS A 79 16.59 3.23 12.65
CA LYS A 79 17.14 1.86 12.50
C LYS A 79 16.34 0.97 11.51
N TRP A 80 15.02 1.12 11.48
CA TRP A 80 14.17 0.39 10.52
C TRP A 80 14.31 0.97 9.12
N LEU A 81 14.42 2.30 9.02
CA LEU A 81 14.68 2.99 7.77
C LEU A 81 16.02 2.57 7.16
N ASP A 82 17.10 2.52 7.95
CA ASP A 82 18.42 2.11 7.48
C ASP A 82 18.43 0.64 7.01
N SER A 83 17.73 -0.24 7.73
CA SER A 83 17.60 -1.66 7.36
C SER A 83 16.81 -1.83 6.06
N ALA A 84 15.68 -1.14 5.93
CA ALA A 84 14.85 -1.15 4.72
C ALA A 84 15.60 -0.57 3.52
N THR A 85 16.30 0.55 3.70
CA THR A 85 17.16 1.20 2.70
C THR A 85 18.26 0.26 2.22
N THR A 86 18.92 -0.46 3.14
CA THR A 86 19.98 -1.41 2.81
C THR A 86 19.42 -2.60 2.01
N LEU A 87 18.28 -3.13 2.43
CA LEU A 87 17.61 -4.23 1.73
C LEU A 87 17.15 -3.79 0.32
N PHE A 88 16.63 -2.57 0.21
CA PHE A 88 16.16 -1.98 -1.03
C PHE A 88 17.32 -1.68 -1.99
N ARG A 89 18.48 -1.24 -1.50
CA ARG A 89 19.68 -1.05 -2.32
C ARG A 89 20.17 -2.36 -2.93
N ARG A 90 19.99 -3.48 -2.20
CA ARG A 90 20.45 -4.81 -2.61
C ARG A 90 19.44 -5.56 -3.48
N HIS A 91 18.14 -5.35 -3.26
CA HIS A 91 17.05 -6.12 -3.88
C HIS A 91 15.86 -5.26 -4.35
N GLY A 92 16.07 -3.98 -4.67
CA GLY A 92 14.98 -3.02 -4.94
C GLY A 92 13.95 -3.49 -5.96
N GLU A 93 14.39 -4.12 -7.05
CA GLU A 93 13.51 -4.70 -8.07
C GLU A 93 12.58 -5.77 -7.48
N LYS A 94 13.16 -6.76 -6.80
CA LYS A 94 12.41 -7.84 -6.14
C LYS A 94 11.52 -7.29 -5.02
N ALA A 95 11.99 -6.30 -4.28
CA ALA A 95 11.25 -5.70 -3.17
C ALA A 95 10.01 -4.95 -3.66
N ILE A 96 10.10 -4.18 -4.75
CA ILE A 96 8.94 -3.50 -5.35
C ILE A 96 7.96 -4.54 -5.92
N LEU A 97 8.47 -5.54 -6.64
CA LEU A 97 7.62 -6.56 -7.26
C LEU A 97 6.87 -7.38 -6.20
N ILE A 98 7.58 -7.96 -5.23
CA ILE A 98 6.98 -8.72 -4.13
C ILE A 98 6.07 -7.81 -3.31
N GLY A 99 6.54 -6.60 -2.99
CA GLY A 99 5.77 -5.59 -2.26
C GLY A 99 4.43 -5.26 -2.90
N SER A 100 4.33 -5.33 -4.24
CA SER A 100 3.09 -5.11 -4.97
C SER A 100 2.02 -6.17 -4.74
N PHE A 101 2.44 -7.40 -4.43
CA PHE A 101 1.53 -8.52 -4.14
C PHE A 101 1.24 -8.65 -2.64
N THR A 102 2.09 -8.09 -1.78
CA THR A 102 1.83 -8.07 -0.35
C THR A 102 0.72 -7.08 0.03
N PRO A 103 0.03 -7.28 1.16
CA PRO A 103 -0.92 -6.30 1.70
C PRO A 103 -0.25 -5.03 2.24
N ILE A 104 1.07 -4.89 2.08
CA ILE A 104 1.83 -3.72 2.50
C ILE A 104 1.47 -2.52 1.61
N PRO A 105 1.25 -1.33 2.19
CA PRO A 105 1.10 -0.09 1.44
C PRO A 105 2.15 0.14 0.35
N PHE A 106 1.79 -0.05 -0.93
CA PHE A 106 2.74 0.09 -2.06
C PHE A 106 3.42 1.46 -2.11
N LYS A 107 2.76 2.52 -1.63
CA LYS A 107 3.30 3.89 -1.62
C LYS A 107 4.55 4.05 -0.75
N LEU A 108 4.74 3.19 0.27
CA LEU A 108 5.99 3.16 1.02
C LEU A 108 7.16 2.84 0.08
N PHE A 109 6.97 1.89 -0.83
CA PHE A 109 7.97 1.57 -1.86
C PHE A 109 8.14 2.73 -2.85
N THR A 110 7.06 3.40 -3.24
CA THR A 110 7.13 4.59 -4.11
C THR A 110 7.95 5.72 -3.49
N ILE A 111 7.69 6.07 -2.22
CA ILE A 111 8.41 7.14 -1.51
C ILE A 111 9.86 6.74 -1.28
N MET A 112 10.13 5.50 -0.81
CA MET A 112 11.49 4.99 -0.64
C MET A 112 12.27 5.00 -1.96
N SER A 113 11.64 4.63 -3.06
CA SER A 113 12.24 4.70 -4.40
C SER A 113 12.67 6.13 -4.73
N GLY A 114 11.83 7.12 -4.42
CA GLY A 114 12.13 8.55 -4.56
C GLY A 114 13.35 8.97 -3.73
N CYS A 115 13.40 8.60 -2.45
CA CYS A 115 14.52 8.91 -1.55
C CYS A 115 15.84 8.35 -2.04
N MET A 116 15.81 7.15 -2.62
CA MET A 116 16.99 6.44 -3.08
C MET A 116 17.38 6.77 -4.53
N ASN A 117 16.71 7.73 -5.19
CA ASN A 117 16.88 8.03 -6.62
C ASN A 117 16.78 6.77 -7.51
N TYR A 118 15.89 5.84 -7.15
CA TYR A 118 15.69 4.63 -7.93
C TYR A 118 15.07 4.95 -9.30
N PRO A 119 15.47 4.28 -10.41
CA PRO A 119 14.99 4.67 -11.74
C PRO A 119 13.45 4.63 -11.85
N LEU A 120 12.85 5.80 -12.11
CA LEU A 120 11.39 5.95 -12.13
C LEU A 120 10.71 5.01 -13.14
N TRP A 121 11.33 4.78 -14.30
CA TRP A 121 10.82 3.87 -15.32
C TRP A 121 10.74 2.41 -14.83
N LYS A 122 11.71 1.95 -14.03
CA LYS A 122 11.68 0.62 -13.41
C LYS A 122 10.55 0.55 -12.38
N LEU A 123 10.44 1.57 -11.53
CA LEU A 123 9.35 1.66 -10.54
C LEU A 123 7.99 1.61 -11.24
N LEU A 124 7.79 2.39 -12.30
CA LEU A 124 6.56 2.39 -13.09
C LEU A 124 6.29 1.02 -13.72
N GLY A 125 7.30 0.33 -14.26
CA GLY A 125 7.14 -1.02 -14.81
C GLY A 125 6.67 -2.03 -13.76
N TYR A 126 7.32 -2.08 -12.60
CA TYR A 126 6.91 -2.98 -11.52
C TYR A 126 5.56 -2.59 -10.91
N ALA A 127 5.31 -1.29 -10.72
CA ALA A 127 4.02 -0.77 -10.27
C ALA A 127 2.92 -1.13 -11.28
N ALA A 128 3.17 -0.99 -12.58
CA ALA A 128 2.24 -1.33 -13.63
C ALA A 128 1.83 -2.81 -13.55
N ILE A 129 2.79 -3.72 -13.41
CA ILE A 129 2.49 -5.15 -13.29
C ILE A 129 1.65 -5.41 -12.02
N GLY A 130 2.11 -4.93 -10.87
CA GLY A 130 1.44 -5.16 -9.59
C GLY A 130 0.03 -4.58 -9.52
N ARG A 131 -0.14 -3.35 -10.02
CA ARG A 131 -1.44 -2.67 -10.06
C ARG A 131 -2.35 -3.28 -11.13
N ALA A 132 -1.82 -3.66 -12.29
CA ALA A 132 -2.63 -4.32 -13.32
C ALA A 132 -3.26 -5.61 -12.77
N VAL A 133 -2.45 -6.48 -12.14
CA VAL A 133 -2.99 -7.70 -11.54
C VAL A 133 -4.09 -7.37 -10.53
N LYS A 134 -3.85 -6.43 -9.60
CA LYS A 134 -4.83 -6.12 -8.55
C LYS A 134 -6.14 -5.53 -9.08
N PHE A 135 -6.06 -4.55 -9.99
CA PHE A 135 -7.24 -3.86 -10.52
C PHE A 135 -8.01 -4.75 -11.51
N TYR A 136 -7.31 -5.41 -12.44
CA TYR A 136 -7.94 -6.22 -13.49
C TYR A 136 -8.43 -7.57 -13.00
N VAL A 137 -7.76 -8.27 -12.06
CA VAL A 137 -8.30 -9.53 -11.51
C VAL A 137 -9.68 -9.28 -10.92
N VAL A 138 -9.84 -8.21 -10.15
CA VAL A 138 -11.13 -7.81 -9.60
C VAL A 138 -12.11 -7.36 -10.68
N GLY A 139 -11.67 -6.51 -11.61
CA GLY A 139 -12.52 -6.04 -12.70
C GLY A 139 -13.09 -7.17 -13.54
N ILE A 140 -12.25 -8.16 -13.88
CA ILE A 140 -12.64 -9.37 -14.63
C ILE A 140 -13.58 -10.23 -13.80
N LEU A 141 -13.31 -10.41 -12.51
CA LEU A 141 -14.16 -11.21 -11.63
C LEU A 141 -15.59 -10.65 -11.56
N PHE A 142 -15.73 -9.33 -11.38
CA PHE A 142 -17.04 -8.68 -11.42
C PHE A 142 -17.67 -8.71 -12.81
N TYR A 143 -16.88 -8.53 -13.88
CA TYR A 143 -17.39 -8.59 -15.24
C TYR A 143 -18.01 -9.96 -15.58
N ILE A 144 -17.39 -11.06 -15.12
CA ILE A 144 -17.87 -12.43 -15.39
C ILE A 144 -18.97 -12.86 -14.42
N TYR A 145 -18.77 -12.67 -13.12
CA TYR A 145 -19.64 -13.23 -12.08
C TYR A 145 -20.67 -12.22 -11.53
N GLY A 146 -20.60 -10.96 -11.97
CA GLY A 146 -21.52 -9.92 -11.52
C GLY A 146 -21.48 -9.72 -10.01
N ARG A 147 -22.67 -9.59 -9.40
CA ARG A 147 -22.83 -9.47 -7.95
C ARG A 147 -22.42 -10.71 -7.17
N ALA A 148 -22.39 -11.90 -7.78
CA ALA A 148 -21.92 -13.10 -7.08
C ALA A 148 -20.42 -13.02 -6.73
N ALA A 149 -19.65 -12.18 -7.44
CA ALA A 149 -18.25 -11.90 -7.12
C ALA A 149 -18.07 -11.19 -5.77
N GLU A 150 -19.09 -10.49 -5.27
CA GLU A 150 -19.03 -9.71 -4.03
C GLU A 150 -18.68 -10.62 -2.84
N HIS A 151 -19.34 -11.78 -2.72
CA HIS A 151 -19.04 -12.76 -1.68
C HIS A 151 -17.64 -13.36 -1.78
N MET A 152 -17.10 -13.51 -2.99
CA MET A 152 -15.74 -14.03 -3.21
C MET A 152 -14.70 -13.01 -2.75
N VAL A 153 -14.90 -11.75 -3.11
CA VAL A 153 -14.01 -10.64 -2.73
C VAL A 153 -14.08 -10.39 -1.23
N ASP A 154 -15.27 -10.35 -0.64
CA ASP A 154 -15.44 -10.11 0.80
C ASP A 154 -14.72 -11.16 1.64
N ARG A 155 -14.75 -12.42 1.20
CA ARG A 155 -14.02 -13.50 1.86
C ARG A 155 -12.50 -13.27 1.80
N VAL A 156 -11.97 -12.91 0.63
CA VAL A 156 -10.53 -12.64 0.45
C VAL A 156 -10.10 -11.41 1.24
N LEU A 157 -10.92 -10.36 1.25
CA LEU A 157 -10.69 -9.16 2.06
C LEU A 157 -10.69 -9.45 3.55
N GLY A 158 -11.66 -10.23 4.04
CA GLY A 158 -11.72 -10.66 5.44
C GLY A 158 -10.48 -11.42 5.88
N ILE A 159 -10.02 -12.39 5.06
CA ILE A 159 -8.77 -13.13 5.30
C ILE A 159 -7.57 -12.18 5.29
N THR A 160 -7.51 -11.27 4.32
CA THR A 160 -6.40 -10.30 4.20
C THR A 160 -6.33 -9.40 5.44
N LEU A 161 -7.48 -8.88 5.90
CA LEU A 161 -7.56 -8.06 7.11
C LEU A 161 -7.16 -8.84 8.36
N LEU A 162 -7.58 -10.11 8.47
CA LEU A 162 -7.14 -11.00 9.55
C LEU A 162 -5.62 -11.20 9.54
N VAL A 163 -5.02 -11.52 8.39
CA VAL A 163 -3.58 -11.71 8.27
C VAL A 163 -2.80 -10.45 8.63
N VAL A 164 -3.24 -9.28 8.13
CA VAL A 164 -2.64 -7.98 8.47
C VAL A 164 -2.80 -7.70 9.96
N GLY A 165 -3.98 -7.93 10.53
CA GLY A 165 -4.26 -7.78 11.95
C GLY A 165 -3.33 -8.63 12.81
N VAL A 166 -3.20 -9.92 12.49
CA VAL A 166 -2.29 -10.86 13.17
C VAL A 166 -0.85 -10.42 13.05
N LEU A 167 -0.38 -10.03 11.85
CA LEU A 167 0.97 -9.50 11.66
C LEU A 167 1.23 -8.26 12.53
N PHE A 168 0.27 -7.33 12.57
CA PHE A 168 0.35 -6.16 13.45
C PHE A 168 0.40 -6.54 14.92
N SER A 169 -0.44 -7.48 15.37
CA SER A 169 -0.46 -7.97 16.75
C SER A 169 0.86 -8.64 17.12
N VAL A 170 1.43 -9.48 16.25
CA VAL A 170 2.72 -10.14 16.48
C VAL A 170 3.84 -9.11 16.56
N VAL A 171 3.88 -8.15 15.63
CA VAL A 171 4.87 -7.06 15.65
C VAL A 171 4.73 -6.22 16.93
N TRP A 172 3.49 -5.90 17.34
CA TRP A 172 3.22 -5.19 18.58
C TRP A 172 3.70 -5.96 19.81
N LEU A 173 3.41 -7.26 19.87
CA LEU A 173 3.83 -8.14 20.96
C LEU A 173 5.35 -8.24 21.03
N LEU A 174 6.04 -8.43 19.91
CA LEU A 174 7.50 -8.43 19.85
C LEU A 174 8.08 -7.09 20.33
N ILE A 175 7.55 -5.97 19.85
CA ILE A 175 7.97 -4.63 20.29
C ILE A 175 7.73 -4.44 21.79
N SER A 176 6.59 -4.90 22.32
CA SER A 176 6.27 -4.79 23.74
C SER A 176 7.21 -5.63 24.61
N ARG A 177 7.60 -6.83 24.14
CA ARG A 177 8.59 -7.70 24.79
C ARG A 177 9.97 -7.04 24.81
N PHE A 178 10.40 -6.44 23.70
CA PHE A 178 11.67 -5.70 23.64
C PHE A 178 11.68 -4.42 24.48
N ARG A 179 10.56 -3.68 24.54
CA ARG A 179 10.40 -2.50 25.41
C ARG A 179 10.47 -2.88 26.89
N LYS A 180 9.86 -4.02 27.29
CA LYS A 180 9.92 -4.52 28.67
C LYS A 180 11.33 -4.95 29.06
N ARG A 181 12.05 -5.68 28.21
CA ARG A 181 13.45 -6.10 28.47
C ARG A 181 14.39 -4.91 28.71
N LYS A 182 14.35 -3.89 27.86
CA LYS A 182 15.18 -2.68 28.04
C LYS A 182 14.85 -1.86 29.28
N LYS A 183 13.58 -1.90 29.74
CA LYS A 183 13.17 -1.22 30.97
C LYS A 183 13.70 -1.95 32.21
N LEU A 184 13.70 -3.29 32.17
CA LEU A 184 14.21 -4.14 33.25
C LEU A 184 15.73 -4.02 33.40
N GLU A 185 16.48 -4.06 32.29
CA GLU A 185 17.94 -3.87 32.27
C GLU A 185 18.36 -2.53 32.88
N ARG A 186 17.62 -1.44 32.60
CA ARG A 186 17.89 -0.12 33.19
C ARG A 186 17.55 -0.02 34.68
N THR A 187 16.58 -0.80 35.16
CA THR A 187 16.23 -0.83 36.59
C THR A 187 17.26 -1.61 37.39
N VAL A 188 17.78 -2.72 36.84
CA VAL A 188 18.83 -3.54 37.48
C VAL A 188 20.15 -2.77 37.60
N VAL A 189 20.63 -2.13 36.53
CA VAL A 189 21.87 -1.33 36.57
C VAL A 189 21.77 -0.18 37.60
N ARG A 190 20.61 0.46 37.74
CA ARG A 190 20.39 1.54 38.72
C ARG A 190 20.30 1.06 40.18
N MET A 191 20.09 -0.24 40.39
CA MET A 191 20.13 -0.87 41.72
C MET A 191 21.54 -1.34 42.09
N GLU A 192 22.39 -1.65 41.11
CA GLU A 192 23.82 -1.98 41.34
C GLU A 192 24.69 -0.73 41.59
N GLU A 193 24.27 0.44 41.13
CA GLU A 193 24.97 1.74 41.35
C GLU A 193 24.62 2.43 42.69
N ARG A 194 23.79 1.80 43.54
CA ARG A 194 23.38 2.31 44.87
C ARG A 194 23.89 1.42 45.98
#